data_AF-A0A931V1X8-F1
#
_entry.id   AF-A0A931V1X8-F1
#
_cell.length_a   1.000
_cell.length_b   1.000
_cell.length_c   1.000
_cell.angle_alpha   90.00
_cell.angle_beta   90.00
_cell.angle_gamma   90.00
#
_symmetry.space_group_name_H-M   'P 1'
#
loop_
_entity.id
_entity.type
_entity.pdbx_description
1 polymer ?
#
loop_
_entity_poly.entity_id
_entity_poly.type
_entity_poly.pdbx_seq_one_letter_code
_entity_poly.pdbx_strand_id
1 'polypeptide(L)'
;MSRSSPPSRSLAAIERAVPLFDMVAGKTRLLDALSWPREVEEQFFADEARELPRVVYEVDRERANAHVRELESFAMTLDVSDPIQRWLIDVARSYADANRMILSLGTRRFHEISVEVYGGPQSRFDRDTSNLDLAGHLERRLKGEDLPAPAPPTKRKRQKDGEEHLDAKGFAKAIEALAVADGMKIDVQVDDRLSAKVVAGTERVRVRAGTSFRRTEVLGLFVHEVETHALTAQNGAAQRMLPFLKSGGPRTTRTQEGLAVFAEFHARAFSADRMRRIIRRVRLVEMAAQGADFLELYRWLVEQGTPERDAWFDAQRICRGGLIEGGAPFTKDASYLAGFCEVYNFLQIAVRGGAREALHLLACGRIALDDLAVLHELRELGVLDAPALLPRWMREWDALLPYFAFTSFLTEIDLGHVQERYRRLLDAARLDREEA
;
A
#
# COMPACT_ATOMS: atom_id res chain seq x y z
N MET A 1 -34.63 -3.23 -20.20
CA MET A 1 -33.38 -3.30 -20.98
C MET A 1 -32.88 -4.74 -20.90
N SER A 2 -32.77 -5.40 -22.06
CA SER A 2 -32.39 -6.80 -22.17
C SER A 2 -30.94 -6.97 -21.69
N ARG A 3 -30.71 -7.77 -20.63
CA ARG A 3 -29.36 -8.15 -20.21
C ARG A 3 -28.80 -9.03 -21.33
N SER A 4 -27.87 -8.51 -22.14
CA SER A 4 -27.13 -9.31 -23.09
C SER A 4 -26.43 -10.42 -22.31
N SER A 5 -26.75 -11.67 -22.60
CA SER A 5 -25.99 -12.79 -22.03
C SER A 5 -24.51 -12.61 -22.42
N PRO A 6 -23.57 -12.93 -21.52
CA PRO A 6 -22.15 -12.82 -21.85
C PRO A 6 -21.86 -13.62 -23.13
N PRO A 7 -20.96 -13.14 -24.01
CA PRO A 7 -20.51 -13.98 -25.11
C PRO A 7 -20.00 -15.29 -24.51
N SER A 8 -20.57 -16.42 -24.97
CA SER A 8 -20.38 -17.74 -24.36
C SER A 8 -18.91 -18.16 -24.19
N ARG A 9 -18.01 -17.56 -24.99
CA ARG A 9 -16.56 -17.78 -24.93
C ARG A 9 -15.89 -17.14 -23.72
N SER A 10 -16.28 -15.92 -23.32
CA SER A 10 -15.65 -15.22 -22.19
C SER A 10 -16.06 -15.86 -20.85
N LEU A 11 -17.32 -16.33 -20.73
CA LEU A 11 -17.74 -17.14 -19.60
C LEU A 11 -16.96 -18.45 -19.47
N ALA A 12 -16.82 -19.19 -20.58
CA ALA A 12 -16.02 -20.42 -20.58
C ALA A 12 -14.56 -20.15 -20.21
N ALA A 13 -13.99 -19.01 -20.62
CA ALA A 13 -12.65 -18.61 -20.20
C ALA A 13 -12.56 -18.36 -18.69
N ILE A 14 -13.55 -17.67 -18.10
CA ILE A 14 -13.63 -17.43 -16.66
C ILE A 14 -13.75 -18.75 -15.89
N GLU A 15 -14.63 -19.66 -16.32
CA GLU A 15 -14.82 -20.98 -15.68
C GLU A 15 -13.52 -21.80 -15.65
N ARG A 16 -12.69 -21.71 -16.70
CA ARG A 16 -11.36 -22.32 -16.72
C ARG A 16 -10.34 -21.57 -15.85
N ALA A 17 -10.44 -20.25 -15.76
CA ALA A 17 -9.51 -19.40 -15.02
C ALA A 17 -9.61 -19.61 -13.49
N VAL A 18 -10.83 -19.68 -12.97
CA VAL A 18 -11.12 -19.75 -11.53
C VAL A 18 -10.32 -20.84 -10.80
N PRO A 19 -10.39 -22.13 -11.18
CA PRO A 19 -9.67 -23.18 -10.45
C PRO A 19 -8.15 -23.02 -10.54
N LEU A 20 -7.62 -22.54 -11.68
CA LEU A 20 -6.20 -22.28 -11.84
C LEU A 20 -5.73 -21.15 -10.92
N PHE A 21 -6.44 -20.02 -10.94
CA PHE A 21 -6.07 -18.86 -10.14
C PHE A 21 -6.21 -19.10 -8.64
N ASP A 22 -7.28 -19.78 -8.19
CA ASP A 22 -7.41 -20.16 -6.78
C ASP A 22 -6.31 -21.13 -6.33
N MET A 23 -5.96 -22.11 -7.16
CA MET A 23 -4.88 -23.06 -6.88
C MET A 23 -3.53 -22.35 -6.74
N VAL A 24 -3.17 -21.50 -7.71
CA VAL A 24 -1.91 -20.76 -7.68
C VAL A 24 -1.89 -19.79 -6.50
N ALA A 25 -2.93 -18.96 -6.33
CA ALA A 25 -2.97 -17.96 -5.27
C ALA A 25 -2.92 -18.57 -3.87
N GLY A 26 -3.51 -19.75 -3.66
CA GLY A 26 -3.43 -20.47 -2.39
C GLY A 26 -2.02 -20.95 -2.03
N LYS A 27 -1.16 -21.18 -3.02
CA LYS A 27 0.18 -21.77 -2.88
C LYS A 27 1.33 -20.78 -3.14
N THR A 28 1.07 -19.66 -3.81
CA THR A 28 2.04 -18.61 -4.10
C THR A 28 1.90 -17.48 -3.08
N ARG A 29 2.77 -17.48 -2.08
CA ARG A 29 2.84 -16.42 -1.05
C ARG A 29 4.16 -15.68 -1.15
N LEU A 30 4.21 -14.67 -2.03
CA LEU A 30 5.43 -13.91 -2.31
C LEU A 30 6.03 -13.26 -1.05
N LEU A 31 5.20 -12.62 -0.22
CA LEU A 31 5.69 -11.96 0.99
C LEU A 31 6.24 -12.94 2.04
N ASP A 32 5.67 -14.15 2.13
CA ASP A 32 6.17 -15.21 3.01
C ASP A 32 7.52 -15.73 2.49
N ALA A 33 7.66 -15.92 1.18
CA ALA A 33 8.92 -16.34 0.54
C ALA A 33 10.05 -15.29 0.67
N LEU A 34 9.69 -14.02 0.90
CA LEU A 34 10.63 -12.92 1.15
C LEU A 34 11.00 -12.75 2.62
N SER A 35 10.38 -13.50 3.53
CA SER A 35 10.62 -13.34 4.96
C SER A 35 12.02 -13.81 5.35
N TRP A 36 12.64 -13.10 6.29
CA TRP A 36 13.92 -13.52 6.86
C TRP A 36 13.66 -14.15 8.22
N PRO A 37 14.34 -15.27 8.55
CA PRO A 37 14.30 -15.84 9.89
C PRO A 37 14.75 -14.84 10.95
N ARG A 38 14.24 -14.99 12.17
CA ARG A 38 14.56 -14.09 13.30
C ARG A 38 16.05 -14.17 13.66
N GLU A 39 16.64 -15.32 13.46
CA GLU A 39 18.05 -15.63 13.69
C GLU A 39 18.97 -14.72 12.87
N VAL A 40 18.51 -14.25 11.69
CA VAL A 40 19.26 -13.30 10.85
C VAL A 40 19.39 -11.93 11.54
N GLU A 41 18.31 -11.45 12.16
CA GLU A 41 18.32 -10.21 12.95
C GLU A 41 19.21 -10.36 14.19
N GLU A 42 19.05 -11.47 14.91
CA GLU A 42 19.82 -11.74 16.13
C GLU A 42 21.31 -11.82 15.85
N GLN A 43 21.71 -12.51 14.79
CA GLN A 43 23.10 -12.61 14.37
C GLN A 43 23.68 -11.27 13.94
N PHE A 44 22.92 -10.47 13.17
CA PHE A 44 23.37 -9.14 12.75
C PHE A 44 23.72 -8.22 13.94
N PHE A 45 22.88 -8.23 14.98
CA PHE A 45 23.16 -7.46 16.19
C PHE A 45 24.23 -8.09 17.08
N ALA A 46 24.37 -9.42 17.09
CA ALA A 46 25.48 -10.09 17.76
C ALA A 46 26.83 -9.73 17.12
N ASP A 47 26.85 -9.49 15.81
CA ASP A 47 28.00 -9.00 15.04
C ASP A 47 28.14 -7.47 15.07
N GLU A 48 27.52 -6.81 16.06
CA GLU A 48 27.55 -5.36 16.28
C GLU A 48 27.13 -4.52 15.06
N ALA A 49 26.27 -5.06 14.18
CA ALA A 49 25.84 -4.41 12.94
C ALA A 49 27.02 -4.01 12.02
N ARG A 50 28.08 -4.83 11.98
CA ARG A 50 29.27 -4.58 11.15
C ARG A 50 29.37 -5.45 9.91
N GLU A 51 28.70 -6.59 9.90
CA GLU A 51 28.71 -7.57 8.82
C GLU A 51 27.39 -7.58 8.05
N LEU A 52 27.46 -7.91 6.75
CA LEU A 52 26.25 -8.05 5.94
C LEU A 52 25.41 -9.26 6.42
N PRO A 53 24.08 -9.14 6.47
CA PRO A 53 23.20 -10.25 6.81
C PRO A 53 23.40 -11.44 5.87
N ARG A 54 23.47 -12.64 6.44
CA ARG A 54 23.54 -13.89 5.66
C ARG A 54 22.15 -14.50 5.59
N VAL A 55 21.57 -14.50 4.39
CA VAL A 55 20.19 -14.96 4.16
C VAL A 55 20.20 -16.06 3.12
N VAL A 56 19.52 -17.17 3.44
CA VAL A 56 19.28 -18.27 2.52
C VAL A 56 17.78 -18.37 2.29
N TYR A 57 17.35 -18.28 1.04
CA TYR A 57 15.95 -18.45 0.66
C TYR A 57 15.68 -19.91 0.31
N GLU A 58 14.70 -20.50 0.98
CA GLU A 58 14.17 -21.82 0.61
C GLU A 58 13.08 -21.66 -0.45
N VAL A 59 13.36 -22.18 -1.65
CA VAL A 59 12.47 -22.01 -2.80
C VAL A 59 12.05 -23.37 -3.34
N ASP A 60 10.74 -23.64 -3.31
CA ASP A 60 10.11 -24.74 -4.05
C ASP A 60 10.09 -24.40 -5.55
N ARG A 61 11.23 -24.64 -6.20
CA ARG A 61 11.45 -24.31 -7.61
C ARG A 61 10.59 -25.14 -8.54
N GLU A 62 10.31 -26.40 -8.20
CA GLU A 62 9.48 -27.26 -9.03
C GLU A 62 8.06 -26.71 -9.12
N ARG A 63 7.45 -26.40 -7.97
CA ARG A 63 6.11 -25.81 -7.91
C ARG A 63 6.04 -24.45 -8.60
N ALA A 64 6.98 -23.55 -8.31
CA ALA A 64 6.96 -22.22 -8.90
C ALA A 64 7.12 -22.28 -10.43
N ASN A 65 7.99 -23.16 -10.96
CA ASN A 65 8.10 -23.39 -12.41
C ASN A 65 6.86 -24.06 -13.01
N ALA A 66 6.19 -24.96 -12.29
CA ALA A 66 4.93 -25.54 -12.74
C ALA A 66 3.84 -24.47 -12.87
N HIS A 67 3.67 -23.62 -11.84
CA HIS A 67 2.70 -22.53 -11.87
C HIS A 67 2.95 -21.56 -13.03
N VAL A 68 4.21 -21.13 -13.26
CA VAL A 68 4.54 -20.26 -14.40
C VAL A 68 4.12 -20.90 -15.72
N ARG A 69 4.49 -22.17 -15.95
CA ARG A 69 4.13 -22.90 -17.17
C ARG A 69 2.61 -23.04 -17.37
N GLU A 70 1.88 -23.35 -16.31
CA GLU A 70 0.41 -23.50 -16.34
C GLU A 70 -0.28 -22.17 -16.66
N LEU A 71 0.14 -21.07 -16.02
CA LEU A 71 -0.42 -19.74 -16.24
C LEU A 71 -0.13 -19.22 -17.65
N GLU A 72 1.09 -19.40 -18.14
CA GLU A 72 1.49 -19.02 -19.50
C GLU A 72 0.73 -19.83 -20.55
N SER A 73 0.63 -21.15 -20.35
CA SER A 73 -0.14 -22.02 -21.24
C SER A 73 -1.61 -21.63 -21.27
N PHE A 74 -2.21 -21.34 -20.11
CA PHE A 74 -3.58 -20.83 -20.03
C PHE A 74 -3.74 -19.51 -20.80
N ALA A 75 -2.85 -18.53 -20.58
CA ALA A 75 -2.90 -17.25 -21.26
C ALA A 75 -2.80 -17.38 -22.79
N MET A 76 -2.03 -18.35 -23.31
CA MET A 76 -1.93 -18.64 -24.75
C MET A 76 -3.22 -19.20 -25.36
N THR A 77 -4.16 -19.71 -24.54
CA THR A 77 -5.47 -20.18 -25.03
C THR A 77 -6.52 -19.09 -25.18
N LEU A 78 -6.21 -17.87 -24.75
CA LEU A 78 -7.16 -16.76 -24.65
C LEU A 78 -7.06 -15.82 -25.85
N ASP A 79 -8.19 -15.24 -26.23
CA ASP A 79 -8.28 -14.26 -27.31
C ASP A 79 -7.90 -12.86 -26.81
N VAL A 80 -6.77 -12.34 -27.27
CA VAL A 80 -6.27 -11.01 -26.90
C VAL A 80 -7.18 -9.88 -27.36
N SER A 81 -8.08 -10.10 -28.34
CA SER A 81 -8.99 -9.08 -28.85
C SER A 81 -10.25 -8.90 -28.00
N ASP A 82 -10.60 -9.91 -27.20
CA ASP A 82 -11.71 -9.88 -26.23
C ASP A 82 -11.23 -9.19 -24.93
N PRO A 83 -11.88 -8.09 -24.48
CA PRO A 83 -11.45 -7.35 -23.29
C PRO A 83 -11.43 -8.17 -22.00
N ILE A 84 -12.40 -9.07 -21.80
CA ILE A 84 -12.48 -9.93 -20.61
C ILE A 84 -11.35 -10.95 -20.63
N GLN A 85 -11.10 -11.57 -21.78
CA GLN A 85 -10.00 -12.53 -21.91
C GLN A 85 -8.63 -11.87 -21.83
N ARG A 86 -8.47 -10.66 -22.38
CA ARG A 86 -7.27 -9.84 -22.18
C ARG A 86 -7.02 -9.56 -20.70
N TRP A 87 -8.07 -9.19 -19.96
CA TRP A 87 -7.96 -9.02 -18.51
C TRP A 87 -7.53 -10.31 -17.79
N LEU A 88 -8.10 -11.46 -18.15
CA LEU A 88 -7.66 -12.76 -17.61
C LEU A 88 -6.19 -13.07 -17.93
N ILE A 89 -5.70 -12.69 -19.12
CA ILE A 89 -4.27 -12.79 -19.46
C ILE A 89 -3.43 -11.94 -18.50
N ASP A 90 -3.84 -10.70 -18.23
CA ASP A 90 -3.12 -9.80 -17.33
C ASP A 90 -3.12 -10.29 -15.88
N VAL A 91 -4.22 -10.90 -15.42
CA VAL A 91 -4.30 -11.59 -14.13
C VAL A 91 -3.35 -12.79 -14.09
N ALA A 92 -3.36 -13.64 -15.13
CA ALA A 92 -2.48 -14.82 -15.21
C ALA A 92 -1.00 -14.42 -15.21
N ARG A 93 -0.64 -13.37 -15.97
CA ARG A 93 0.71 -12.80 -15.98
C ARG A 93 1.12 -12.28 -14.61
N SER A 94 0.23 -11.58 -13.92
CA SER A 94 0.53 -11.09 -12.57
C SER A 94 0.84 -12.22 -11.59
N TYR A 95 0.11 -13.34 -11.64
CA TYR A 95 0.43 -14.52 -10.84
C TYR A 95 1.75 -15.20 -11.28
N ALA A 96 2.05 -15.20 -12.58
CA ALA A 96 3.29 -15.74 -13.10
C ALA A 96 4.49 -14.90 -12.61
N ASP A 97 4.37 -13.57 -12.61
CA ASP A 97 5.41 -12.66 -12.13
C ASP A 97 5.72 -12.88 -10.65
N ALA A 98 4.71 -13.11 -9.80
CA ALA A 98 4.95 -13.48 -8.40
C ALA A 98 5.81 -14.75 -8.27
N ASN A 99 5.56 -15.77 -9.09
CA ASN A 99 6.34 -17.01 -9.10
C ASN A 99 7.74 -16.81 -9.72
N ARG A 100 7.87 -15.98 -10.76
CA ARG A 100 9.18 -15.62 -11.35
C ARG A 100 10.05 -14.85 -10.35
N MET A 101 9.46 -13.97 -9.55
CA MET A 101 10.14 -13.30 -8.43
C MET A 101 10.63 -14.33 -7.42
N ILE A 102 9.77 -15.26 -6.98
CA ILE A 102 10.14 -16.35 -6.05
C ILE A 102 11.32 -17.19 -6.60
N LEU A 103 11.30 -17.53 -7.88
CA LEU A 103 12.38 -18.30 -8.53
C LEU A 103 13.72 -17.57 -8.57
N SER A 104 13.68 -16.23 -8.50
CA SER A 104 14.83 -15.34 -8.68
C SER A 104 15.34 -14.73 -7.37
N LEU A 105 14.81 -15.14 -6.20
CA LEU A 105 15.20 -14.61 -4.90
C LEU A 105 16.73 -14.63 -4.69
N GLY A 106 17.26 -13.53 -4.17
CA GLY A 106 18.70 -13.35 -3.93
C GLY A 106 19.51 -13.05 -5.20
N THR A 107 18.87 -12.62 -6.30
CA THR A 107 19.56 -12.35 -7.56
C THR A 107 19.17 -11.00 -8.16
N ARG A 108 19.98 -10.48 -9.09
CA ARG A 108 19.65 -9.28 -9.88
C ARG A 108 18.35 -9.46 -10.69
N ARG A 109 18.03 -10.68 -11.13
CA ARG A 109 16.80 -10.95 -11.89
C ARG A 109 15.53 -10.67 -11.07
N PHE A 110 15.57 -10.87 -9.75
CA PHE A 110 14.46 -10.48 -8.87
C PHE A 110 14.16 -8.98 -8.96
N HIS A 111 15.22 -8.16 -8.91
CA HIS A 111 15.09 -6.71 -9.02
C HIS A 111 14.50 -6.28 -10.37
N GLU A 112 14.97 -6.86 -11.47
CA GLU A 112 14.44 -6.57 -12.81
C GLU A 112 12.93 -6.81 -12.87
N ILE A 113 12.47 -7.97 -12.40
CA ILE A 113 11.03 -8.29 -12.34
C ILE A 113 10.31 -7.36 -11.37
N SER A 114 10.92 -7.01 -10.23
CA SER A 114 10.36 -6.04 -9.28
C SER A 114 10.14 -4.68 -9.93
N VAL A 115 11.08 -4.20 -10.75
CA VAL A 115 10.95 -2.93 -11.49
C VAL A 115 9.87 -3.03 -12.55
N GLU A 116 9.78 -4.14 -13.29
CA GLU A 116 8.71 -4.38 -14.28
C GLU A 116 7.32 -4.32 -13.62
N VAL A 117 7.18 -4.89 -12.42
CA VAL A 117 5.91 -5.04 -11.71
C VAL A 117 5.51 -3.80 -10.91
N TYR A 118 6.42 -3.27 -10.11
CA TYR A 118 6.13 -2.20 -9.15
C TYR A 118 6.60 -0.83 -9.65
N GLY A 119 7.50 -0.79 -10.63
CA GLY A 119 8.31 0.37 -10.95
C GLY A 119 9.48 0.51 -9.97
N GLY A 120 10.09 1.69 -9.96
CA GLY A 120 11.14 2.11 -9.03
C GLY A 120 11.03 3.59 -8.68
N PRO A 121 12.03 4.16 -8.01
CA PRO A 121 12.03 5.57 -7.62
C PRO A 121 11.95 6.52 -8.82
N GLN A 122 12.55 6.14 -9.96
CA GLN A 122 12.53 6.89 -11.21
C GLN A 122 11.26 6.65 -12.05
N SER A 123 10.38 5.73 -11.64
CA SER A 123 9.12 5.52 -12.35
C SER A 123 8.22 6.73 -12.20
N ARG A 124 7.66 7.16 -13.33
CA ARG A 124 6.76 8.30 -13.43
C ARG A 124 5.32 7.82 -13.31
N PHE A 125 4.52 8.51 -12.51
CA PHE A 125 3.08 8.22 -12.32
C PHE A 125 2.19 9.29 -12.97
N ASP A 126 2.77 10.43 -13.32
CA ASP A 126 2.26 11.33 -14.36
C ASP A 126 3.31 11.41 -15.49
N ARG A 127 3.19 12.37 -16.41
CA ARG A 127 4.18 12.52 -17.50
C ARG A 127 5.55 13.03 -17.02
N ASP A 128 5.59 13.80 -15.92
CA ASP A 128 6.69 14.71 -15.60
C ASP A 128 7.34 14.47 -14.22
N THR A 129 6.69 13.70 -13.36
CA THR A 129 7.00 13.52 -11.94
C THR A 129 7.27 12.04 -11.64
N SER A 130 8.46 11.76 -11.12
CA SER A 130 8.83 10.44 -10.59
C SER A 130 8.42 10.25 -9.13
N ASN A 131 8.42 9.00 -8.66
CA ASN A 131 8.25 8.69 -7.24
C ASN A 131 9.27 9.43 -6.36
N LEU A 132 10.52 9.56 -6.83
CA LEU A 132 11.58 10.26 -6.14
C LEU A 132 11.33 11.77 -6.09
N ASP A 133 10.85 12.37 -7.18
CA ASP A 133 10.50 13.80 -7.23
C ASP A 133 9.41 14.15 -6.21
N LEU A 134 8.36 13.33 -6.13
CA LEU A 134 7.28 13.49 -5.16
C LEU A 134 7.79 13.33 -3.72
N ALA A 135 8.61 12.30 -3.46
CA ALA A 135 9.20 12.11 -2.14
C ALA A 135 10.07 13.31 -1.72
N GLY A 136 10.87 13.85 -2.66
CA GLY A 136 11.68 15.05 -2.44
C GLY A 136 10.84 16.30 -2.18
N HIS A 137 9.76 16.49 -2.94
CA HIS A 137 8.81 17.59 -2.72
C HIS A 137 8.21 17.54 -1.31
N LEU A 138 7.68 16.38 -0.90
CA LEU A 138 7.06 16.22 0.42
C LEU A 138 8.07 16.41 1.56
N GLU A 139 9.32 15.98 1.38
CA GLU A 139 10.34 16.20 2.41
C GLU A 139 10.64 17.69 2.64
N ARG A 140 10.85 18.47 1.56
CA ARG A 140 11.08 19.92 1.67
C ARG A 140 9.95 20.62 2.40
N ARG A 141 8.70 20.24 2.08
CA ARG A 141 7.50 20.75 2.76
C ARG A 141 7.47 20.40 4.25
N LEU A 142 7.83 19.17 4.62
CA LEU A 142 7.88 18.74 6.03
C LEU A 142 9.00 19.39 6.84
N LYS A 143 10.13 19.72 6.21
CA LYS A 143 11.23 20.46 6.85
C LYS A 143 10.97 21.96 6.94
N GLY A 144 9.95 22.45 6.24
CA GLY A 144 9.65 23.87 6.14
C GLY A 144 10.68 24.63 5.31
N GLU A 145 11.41 23.97 4.41
CA GLU A 145 12.44 24.61 3.57
C GLU A 145 11.82 25.60 2.56
N ASP A 146 10.53 25.48 2.28
CA ASP A 146 9.72 26.44 1.49
C ASP A 146 8.98 27.47 2.36
N LEU A 147 9.22 27.50 3.67
CA LEU A 147 8.67 28.47 4.62
C LEU A 147 9.80 29.36 5.15
N PRO A 148 9.59 30.66 5.40
CA PRO A 148 10.60 31.47 6.08
C PRO A 148 10.95 30.83 7.42
N ALA A 149 12.26 30.88 7.76
CA ALA A 149 12.82 30.17 8.90
C ALA A 149 11.92 30.30 10.14
N PRO A 150 11.55 29.19 10.81
CA PRO A 150 10.81 29.29 12.05
C PRO A 150 11.64 30.12 13.04
N ALA A 151 10.95 31.01 13.78
CA ALA A 151 11.56 31.70 14.90
C ALA A 151 12.32 30.70 15.79
N PRO A 152 13.46 31.09 16.39
CA PRO A 152 14.26 30.20 17.21
C PRO A 152 13.35 29.46 18.19
N PRO A 153 13.54 28.14 18.36
CA PRO A 153 12.65 27.34 19.19
C PRO A 153 12.64 27.96 20.58
N THR A 154 11.51 28.56 20.95
CA THR A 154 11.23 28.77 22.37
C THR A 154 11.35 27.38 23.00
N LYS A 155 12.00 27.27 24.16
CA LYS A 155 12.07 26.04 24.95
C LYS A 155 10.68 25.68 25.49
N ARG A 156 9.67 25.59 24.62
CA ARG A 156 8.45 24.85 24.90
C ARG A 156 8.89 23.40 24.96
N LYS A 157 8.93 22.86 26.19
CA LYS A 157 8.72 21.42 26.38
C LYS A 157 7.61 21.06 25.39
N ARG A 158 7.86 20.11 24.47
CA ARG A 158 6.78 19.45 23.74
C ARG A 158 5.71 19.21 24.79
N GLN A 159 4.61 19.93 24.72
CA GLN A 159 3.49 19.66 25.59
C GLN A 159 3.16 18.23 25.22
N LYS A 160 3.47 17.31 26.13
CA LYS A 160 3.00 15.93 26.02
C LYS A 160 1.51 16.12 26.27
N ASP A 161 0.79 16.57 25.24
CA ASP A 161 -0.65 16.43 25.21
C ASP A 161 -0.87 14.99 25.62
N GLY A 162 -1.65 14.79 26.68
CA GLY A 162 -1.95 13.47 27.22
C GLY A 162 -2.80 12.72 26.21
N GLU A 163 -2.27 12.47 25.01
CA GLU A 163 -2.87 11.58 24.02
C GLU A 163 -3.04 10.26 24.74
N GLU A 164 -4.29 9.84 24.84
CA GLU A 164 -4.63 8.60 25.49
C GLU A 164 -4.04 7.44 24.69
N HIS A 165 -3.15 6.68 25.32
CA HIS A 165 -2.58 5.48 24.74
C HIS A 165 -3.46 4.28 25.09
N LEU A 166 -3.75 3.45 24.10
CA LEU A 166 -4.39 2.16 24.27
C LEU A 166 -3.30 1.08 24.38
N ASP A 167 -3.44 0.18 25.35
CA ASP A 167 -2.62 -1.04 25.39
C ASP A 167 -3.12 -2.06 24.33
N ALA A 168 -2.48 -3.22 24.24
CA ALA A 168 -2.86 -4.26 23.29
C ALA A 168 -4.33 -4.72 23.42
N LYS A 169 -4.90 -4.73 24.64
CA LYS A 169 -6.31 -5.11 24.87
C LYS A 169 -7.27 -4.01 24.45
N GLY A 170 -6.93 -2.75 24.76
CA GLY A 170 -7.66 -1.57 24.31
C GLY A 170 -7.67 -1.44 22.78
N PHE A 171 -6.52 -1.71 22.14
CA PHE A 171 -6.41 -1.82 20.69
C PHE A 171 -7.36 -2.90 20.15
N ALA A 172 -7.32 -4.11 20.70
CA ALA A 172 -8.13 -5.23 20.23
C ALA A 172 -9.62 -4.89 20.28
N LYS A 173 -10.10 -4.39 21.42
CA LYS A 173 -11.49 -3.95 21.61
C LYS A 173 -11.90 -2.83 20.64
N ALA A 174 -10.99 -1.90 20.35
CA ALA A 174 -11.27 -0.81 19.41
C ALA A 174 -11.40 -1.32 17.96
N ILE A 175 -10.49 -2.20 17.52
CA ILE A 175 -10.57 -2.82 16.18
C ILE A 175 -11.84 -3.66 16.04
N GLU A 176 -12.18 -4.47 17.04
CA GLU A 176 -13.42 -5.28 17.04
C GLU A 176 -14.66 -4.39 16.93
N ALA A 177 -14.74 -3.32 17.73
CA ALA A 177 -15.87 -2.41 17.70
C ALA A 177 -16.03 -1.72 16.33
N LEU A 178 -14.92 -1.28 15.72
CA LEU A 178 -14.93 -0.68 14.39
C LEU A 178 -15.31 -1.70 13.31
N ALA A 179 -14.78 -2.93 13.38
CA ALA A 179 -15.10 -4.00 12.44
C ALA A 179 -16.59 -4.36 12.49
N VAL A 180 -17.15 -4.50 13.70
CA VAL A 180 -18.60 -4.76 13.89
C VAL A 180 -19.44 -3.61 13.32
N ALA A 181 -19.05 -2.36 13.55
CA ALA A 181 -19.75 -1.19 13.00
C ALA A 181 -19.75 -1.17 11.47
N ASP A 182 -18.68 -1.68 10.85
CA ASP A 182 -18.54 -1.80 9.39
C ASP A 182 -19.10 -3.12 8.84
N GLY A 183 -19.77 -3.94 9.66
CA GLY A 183 -20.35 -5.23 9.27
C GLY A 183 -19.31 -6.31 8.95
N MET A 184 -18.05 -6.08 9.33
CA MET A 184 -16.93 -6.97 9.07
C MET A 184 -16.77 -8.02 10.16
N LYS A 185 -16.37 -9.22 9.75
CA LYS A 185 -16.01 -10.31 10.68
C LYS A 185 -14.49 -10.38 10.80
N ILE A 186 -13.97 -9.91 11.93
CA ILE A 186 -12.53 -9.90 12.24
C ILE A 186 -12.33 -10.48 13.64
N ASP A 187 -11.53 -11.55 13.72
CA ASP A 187 -11.05 -12.17 14.95
C ASP A 187 -9.79 -11.42 15.43
N VAL A 188 -9.83 -10.78 16.60
CA VAL A 188 -8.70 -10.01 17.12
C VAL A 188 -8.06 -10.73 18.31
N GLN A 189 -6.77 -11.02 18.22
CA GLN A 189 -6.04 -11.80 19.23
C GLN A 189 -4.83 -11.05 19.76
N VAL A 190 -4.60 -11.15 21.06
CA VAL A 190 -3.35 -10.68 21.69
C VAL A 190 -2.35 -11.84 21.69
N ASP A 191 -1.17 -11.63 21.10
CA ASP A 191 -0.15 -12.66 20.88
C ASP A 191 1.21 -12.12 21.37
N ASP A 192 1.82 -12.77 22.37
CA ASP A 192 3.10 -12.33 22.95
C ASP A 192 4.33 -12.71 22.10
N ARG A 193 4.16 -13.57 21.09
CA ARG A 193 5.25 -14.09 20.24
C ARG A 193 5.48 -13.30 18.95
N LEU A 194 4.67 -12.27 18.69
CA LEU A 194 4.80 -11.47 17.47
C LEU A 194 6.11 -10.66 17.46
N SER A 195 6.81 -10.67 16.33
CA SER A 195 7.96 -9.78 16.09
C SER A 195 7.52 -8.35 15.74
N ALA A 196 6.41 -8.21 15.02
CA ALA A 196 5.76 -6.95 14.67
C ALA A 196 4.78 -6.50 15.77
N LYS A 197 4.41 -5.21 15.80
CA LYS A 197 3.37 -4.71 16.72
C LYS A 197 1.98 -5.29 16.39
N VAL A 198 1.64 -5.38 15.12
CA VAL A 198 0.36 -5.86 14.61
C VAL A 198 0.61 -6.67 13.34
N VAL A 199 -0.12 -7.76 13.17
CA VAL A 199 -0.19 -8.55 11.93
C VAL A 199 -1.66 -8.69 11.58
N ALA A 200 -2.04 -8.19 10.41
CA ALA A 200 -3.40 -8.28 9.90
C ALA A 200 -3.48 -9.27 8.72
N GLY A 201 -4.58 -10.00 8.66
CA GLY A 201 -4.99 -10.83 7.54
C GLY A 201 -6.48 -10.64 7.25
N THR A 202 -7.02 -11.42 6.32
CA THR A 202 -8.39 -11.24 5.80
C THR A 202 -9.47 -11.34 6.87
N GLU A 203 -9.32 -12.21 7.87
CA GLU A 203 -10.33 -12.43 8.92
C GLU A 203 -9.74 -12.34 10.33
N ARG A 204 -8.44 -12.05 10.46
CA ARG A 204 -7.75 -12.09 11.75
C ARG A 204 -6.76 -10.93 11.88
N VAL A 205 -6.77 -10.27 13.03
CA VAL A 205 -5.77 -9.29 13.43
C VAL A 205 -5.11 -9.78 14.71
N ARG A 206 -3.78 -9.87 14.72
CA ARG A 206 -3.01 -10.20 15.92
C ARG A 206 -2.21 -8.99 16.37
N VAL A 207 -2.29 -8.67 17.66
CA VAL A 207 -1.58 -7.54 18.28
C VAL A 207 -0.61 -8.05 19.33
N ARG A 208 0.59 -7.48 19.37
CA ARG A 208 1.63 -7.93 20.30
C ARG A 208 1.34 -7.49 21.73
N ALA A 209 1.42 -8.42 22.67
CA ALA A 209 1.32 -8.10 24.09
C ALA A 209 2.37 -7.04 24.52
N GLY A 210 2.03 -6.18 25.48
CA GLY A 210 2.94 -5.15 26.00
C GLY A 210 3.20 -3.97 25.07
N THR A 211 2.52 -3.88 23.91
CA THR A 211 2.58 -2.71 23.04
C THR A 211 1.54 -1.65 23.44
N SER A 212 1.84 -0.40 23.11
CA SER A 212 0.90 0.72 23.25
C SER A 212 0.74 1.46 21.92
N PHE A 213 -0.46 2.01 21.73
CA PHE A 213 -0.90 2.65 20.49
C PHE A 213 -1.56 3.98 20.80
N ARG A 214 -1.33 4.97 19.95
CA ARG A 214 -2.15 6.19 19.95
C ARG A 214 -3.50 5.90 19.30
N ARG A 215 -4.55 6.63 19.69
CA ARG A 215 -5.87 6.49 19.03
C ARG A 215 -5.82 6.69 17.52
N THR A 216 -5.02 7.64 17.05
CA THR A 216 -4.79 7.89 15.62
C THR A 216 -4.07 6.74 14.93
N GLU A 217 -3.14 6.06 15.61
CA GLU A 217 -2.47 4.85 15.13
C GLU A 217 -3.46 3.68 15.01
N VAL A 218 -4.38 3.52 15.98
CA VAL A 218 -5.44 2.49 15.91
C VAL A 218 -6.36 2.73 14.73
N LEU A 219 -6.85 3.97 14.54
CA LEU A 219 -7.70 4.31 13.40
C LEU A 219 -6.96 4.11 12.07
N GLY A 220 -5.70 4.53 11.98
CA GLY A 220 -4.87 4.35 10.79
C GLY A 220 -4.69 2.88 10.42
N LEU A 221 -4.38 2.03 11.41
CA LEU A 221 -4.27 0.58 11.23
C LEU A 221 -5.60 -0.03 10.81
N PHE A 222 -6.72 0.41 11.40
CA PHE A 222 -8.04 -0.08 11.02
C PHE A 222 -8.36 0.24 9.56
N VAL A 223 -8.28 1.51 9.15
CA VAL A 223 -8.67 1.91 7.79
C VAL A 223 -7.72 1.35 6.72
N HIS A 224 -6.45 1.16 7.06
CA HIS A 224 -5.44 0.57 6.17
C HIS A 224 -5.59 -0.95 6.05
N GLU A 225 -5.48 -1.67 7.17
CA GLU A 225 -5.37 -3.13 7.14
C GLU A 225 -6.73 -3.83 7.09
N VAL A 226 -7.72 -3.29 7.80
CA VAL A 226 -9.05 -3.91 7.92
C VAL A 226 -9.99 -3.37 6.85
N GLU A 227 -10.26 -2.08 6.86
CA GLU A 227 -11.27 -1.45 6.00
C GLU A 227 -10.83 -1.34 4.52
N THR A 228 -9.54 -1.57 4.23
CA THR A 228 -9.04 -1.69 2.85
C THR A 228 -8.66 -3.13 2.54
N HIS A 229 -7.54 -3.65 3.07
CA HIS A 229 -6.98 -4.95 2.61
C HIS A 229 -7.81 -6.17 2.98
N ALA A 230 -8.38 -6.22 4.20
CA ALA A 230 -9.26 -7.31 4.61
C ALA A 230 -10.64 -7.18 3.96
N LEU A 231 -11.19 -5.96 3.87
CA LEU A 231 -12.49 -5.69 3.25
C LEU A 231 -12.51 -6.11 1.78
N THR A 232 -11.53 -5.69 0.99
CA THR A 232 -11.46 -6.07 -0.44
C THR A 232 -11.23 -7.57 -0.61
N ALA A 233 -10.49 -8.20 0.29
CA ALA A 233 -10.32 -9.65 0.28
C ALA A 233 -11.61 -10.41 0.62
N GLN A 234 -12.38 -9.96 1.62
CA GLN A 234 -13.67 -10.55 2.00
C GLN A 234 -14.70 -10.38 0.87
N ASN A 235 -14.79 -9.19 0.27
CA ASN A 235 -15.65 -8.96 -0.89
C ASN A 235 -15.24 -9.82 -2.08
N GLY A 236 -13.93 -9.91 -2.37
CA GLY A 236 -13.42 -10.75 -3.44
C GLY A 236 -13.73 -12.23 -3.23
N ALA A 237 -13.66 -12.72 -1.98
CA ALA A 237 -14.00 -14.10 -1.64
C ALA A 237 -15.50 -14.39 -1.76
N ALA A 238 -16.34 -13.37 -1.57
CA ALA A 238 -17.79 -13.45 -1.71
C ALA A 238 -18.29 -13.41 -3.16
N GLN A 239 -17.43 -13.09 -4.14
CA GLN A 239 -17.80 -13.09 -5.56
C GLN A 239 -18.10 -14.51 -6.04
N ARG A 240 -19.31 -14.75 -6.57
CA ARG A 240 -19.74 -16.11 -6.96
C ARG A 240 -18.96 -16.68 -8.14
N MET A 241 -18.69 -15.86 -9.16
CA MET A 241 -18.00 -16.31 -10.38
C MET A 241 -16.53 -15.91 -10.44
N LEU A 242 -16.08 -15.02 -9.55
CA LEU A 242 -14.73 -14.46 -9.56
C LEU A 242 -14.06 -14.51 -8.16
N PRO A 243 -14.11 -15.64 -7.42
CA PRO A 243 -13.61 -15.70 -6.04
C PRO A 243 -12.10 -15.45 -5.91
N PHE A 244 -11.35 -15.58 -7.01
CA PHE A 244 -9.91 -15.28 -7.06
C PHE A 244 -9.59 -13.79 -6.83
N LEU A 245 -10.58 -12.89 -6.92
CA LEU A 245 -10.43 -11.48 -6.58
C LEU A 245 -10.10 -11.24 -5.10
N LYS A 246 -10.24 -12.25 -4.22
CA LYS A 246 -9.78 -12.18 -2.83
C LYS A 246 -8.27 -12.04 -2.69
N SER A 247 -7.52 -12.60 -3.64
CA SER A 247 -6.07 -12.78 -3.53
C SER A 247 -5.32 -11.57 -4.06
N GLY A 248 -5.80 -10.99 -5.15
CA GLY A 248 -5.09 -9.97 -5.91
C GLY A 248 -3.80 -10.55 -6.52
N GLY A 249 -2.83 -9.68 -6.78
CA GLY A 249 -1.52 -10.07 -7.24
C GLY A 249 -0.57 -8.88 -7.25
N PRO A 250 0.67 -9.07 -7.72
CA PRO A 250 1.60 -7.96 -7.86
C PRO A 250 1.00 -6.74 -8.58
N ARG A 251 0.21 -6.92 -9.66
CA ARG A 251 -0.42 -5.80 -10.40
C ARG A 251 -1.46 -5.02 -9.60
N THR A 252 -2.13 -5.64 -8.63
CA THR A 252 -3.16 -4.96 -7.82
C THR A 252 -2.55 -4.17 -6.67
N THR A 253 -1.26 -4.38 -6.37
CA THR A 253 -0.58 -3.79 -5.21
C THR A 253 -0.66 -2.26 -5.23
N ARG A 254 -0.37 -1.63 -6.38
CA ARG A 254 -0.36 -0.17 -6.47
C ARG A 254 -1.71 0.44 -6.09
N THR A 255 -2.80 -0.10 -6.63
CA THR A 255 -4.16 0.34 -6.32
C THR A 255 -4.54 0.05 -4.87
N GLN A 256 -4.23 -1.13 -4.34
CA GLN A 256 -4.57 -1.48 -2.95
C GLN A 256 -3.83 -0.61 -1.93
N GLU A 257 -2.53 -0.40 -2.11
CA GLU A 257 -1.74 0.47 -1.23
C GLU A 257 -2.17 1.94 -1.38
N GLY A 258 -2.51 2.36 -2.60
CA GLY A 258 -3.06 3.69 -2.87
C GLY A 258 -4.39 3.96 -2.16
N LEU A 259 -5.31 2.99 -2.21
CA LEU A 259 -6.59 3.03 -1.48
C LEU A 259 -6.35 3.09 0.03
N ALA A 260 -5.40 2.32 0.54
CA ALA A 260 -5.11 2.26 1.97
C ALA A 260 -4.51 3.59 2.47
N VAL A 261 -3.58 4.20 1.72
CA VAL A 261 -3.03 5.53 2.04
C VAL A 261 -4.11 6.61 1.89
N PHE A 262 -4.99 6.52 0.88
CA PHE A 262 -6.13 7.42 0.75
C PHE A 262 -7.07 7.33 1.97
N ALA A 263 -7.39 6.11 2.42
CA ALA A 263 -8.22 5.89 3.59
C ALA A 263 -7.58 6.47 4.87
N GLU A 264 -6.26 6.28 5.07
CA GLU A 264 -5.51 6.92 6.15
C GLU A 264 -5.61 8.46 6.07
N PHE A 265 -5.46 9.04 4.87
CA PHE A 265 -5.49 10.49 4.63
C PHE A 265 -6.87 11.08 4.91
N HIS A 266 -7.91 10.49 4.33
CA HIS A 266 -9.30 10.93 4.49
C HIS A 266 -9.77 10.80 5.94
N ALA A 267 -9.39 9.72 6.64
CA ALA A 267 -9.69 9.53 8.06
C ALA A 267 -8.85 10.41 9.01
N ARG A 268 -7.97 11.28 8.47
CA ARG A 268 -7.02 12.12 9.23
C ARG A 268 -6.10 11.31 10.16
N ALA A 269 -5.83 10.07 9.79
CA ALA A 269 -4.92 9.16 10.50
C ALA A 269 -3.51 9.15 9.87
N PHE A 270 -3.35 9.69 8.65
CA PHE A 270 -2.06 9.82 7.97
C PHE A 270 -1.17 10.89 8.62
N SER A 271 -0.40 10.49 9.63
CA SER A 271 0.48 11.39 10.40
C SER A 271 1.75 11.82 9.65
N ALA A 272 2.38 12.91 10.11
CA ALA A 272 3.68 13.35 9.58
C ALA A 272 4.78 12.27 9.72
N ASP A 273 4.78 11.50 10.81
CA ASP A 273 5.74 10.40 10.99
C ASP A 273 5.48 9.26 10.01
N ARG A 274 4.21 8.97 9.72
CA ARG A 274 3.83 8.01 8.68
C ARG A 274 4.27 8.47 7.30
N MET A 275 4.08 9.76 6.97
CA MET A 275 4.54 10.36 5.72
C MET A 275 6.07 10.29 5.59
N ARG A 276 6.82 10.66 6.65
CA ARG A 276 8.29 10.55 6.67
C ARG A 276 8.77 9.13 6.42
N ARG A 277 8.12 8.12 7.01
CA ARG A 277 8.47 6.71 6.77
C ARG A 277 8.30 6.31 5.30
N ILE A 278 7.21 6.73 4.64
CA ILE A 278 7.01 6.42 3.21
C ILE A 278 8.06 7.13 2.34
N ILE A 279 8.29 8.43 2.55
CA ILE A 279 9.33 9.21 1.84
C ILE A 279 10.69 8.54 1.98
N ARG A 280 11.04 8.16 3.20
CA ARG A 280 12.31 7.52 3.52
C ARG A 280 12.49 6.21 2.78
N ARG A 281 11.44 5.38 2.70
CA ARG A 281 11.51 4.12 1.96
C ARG A 281 11.76 4.31 0.47
N VAL A 282 11.15 5.32 -0.16
CA VAL A 282 11.46 5.67 -1.56
C VAL A 282 12.95 5.98 -1.73
N ARG A 283 13.54 6.73 -0.78
CA ARG A 283 14.99 7.02 -0.78
C ARG A 283 15.86 5.81 -0.57
N LEU A 284 15.49 4.91 0.34
CA LEU A 284 16.23 3.68 0.56
C LEU A 284 16.23 2.81 -0.70
N VAL A 285 15.09 2.69 -1.40
CA VAL A 285 15.06 1.99 -2.70
C VAL A 285 16.02 2.65 -3.69
N GLU A 286 16.06 3.98 -3.77
CA GLU A 286 16.98 4.69 -4.68
C GLU A 286 18.44 4.47 -4.32
N MET A 287 18.82 4.65 -3.04
CA MET A 287 20.18 4.41 -2.57
C MET A 287 20.62 2.97 -2.89
N ALA A 288 19.77 1.99 -2.59
CA ALA A 288 20.05 0.59 -2.84
C ALA A 288 20.15 0.30 -4.36
N ALA A 289 19.30 0.90 -5.19
CA ALA A 289 19.37 0.76 -6.64
C ALA A 289 20.67 1.37 -7.22
N GLN A 290 21.18 2.43 -6.59
CA GLN A 290 22.45 3.08 -6.94
C GLN A 290 23.70 2.36 -6.42
N GLY A 291 23.52 1.24 -5.68
CA GLY A 291 24.63 0.41 -5.23
C GLY A 291 24.85 0.37 -3.72
N ALA A 292 24.06 1.11 -2.92
CA ALA A 292 24.21 1.05 -1.48
C ALA A 292 23.84 -0.35 -0.95
N ASP A 293 24.70 -0.93 -0.12
CA ASP A 293 24.48 -2.22 0.51
C ASP A 293 23.57 -2.10 1.75
N PHE A 294 23.19 -3.24 2.33
CA PHE A 294 22.36 -3.27 3.53
C PHE A 294 22.93 -2.48 4.71
N LEU A 295 24.25 -2.55 4.94
CA LEU A 295 24.91 -1.87 6.05
C LEU A 295 24.88 -0.36 5.86
N GLU A 296 25.10 0.13 4.65
CA GLU A 296 25.03 1.54 4.31
C GLU A 296 23.61 2.09 4.53
N LEU A 297 22.57 1.36 4.10
CA LEU A 297 21.18 1.73 4.37
C LEU A 297 20.89 1.78 5.88
N TYR A 298 21.31 0.74 6.62
CA TYR A 298 21.12 0.65 8.06
C TYR A 298 21.82 1.81 8.80
N ARG A 299 23.09 2.06 8.51
CA ARG A 299 23.89 3.13 9.12
C ARG A 299 23.29 4.50 8.83
N TRP A 300 22.92 4.74 7.57
CA TRP A 300 22.23 5.97 7.18
C TRP A 300 20.95 6.18 8.00
N LEU A 301 20.13 5.13 8.21
CA LEU A 301 18.92 5.23 9.03
C LEU A 301 19.20 5.58 10.49
N VAL A 302 20.22 4.97 11.08
CA VAL A 302 20.65 5.24 12.47
C VAL A 302 21.20 6.65 12.61
N GLU A 303 22.00 7.12 11.66
CA GLU A 303 22.50 8.50 11.60
C GLU A 303 21.38 9.53 11.50
N GLN A 304 20.27 9.19 10.82
CA GLN A 304 19.05 10.00 10.78
C GLN A 304 18.19 9.90 12.07
N GLY A 305 18.68 9.21 13.12
CA GLY A 305 18.01 9.08 14.42
C GLY A 305 16.92 8.02 14.46
N THR A 306 16.90 7.06 13.52
CA THR A 306 15.99 5.91 13.58
C THR A 306 16.52 4.91 14.62
N PRO A 307 15.68 4.39 15.53
CA PRO A 307 16.10 3.33 16.44
C PRO A 307 16.69 2.14 15.67
N GLU A 308 17.79 1.57 16.15
CA GLU A 308 18.55 0.52 15.46
C GLU A 308 17.67 -0.63 14.96
N ARG A 309 16.77 -1.12 15.82
CA ARG A 309 15.85 -2.20 15.44
C ARG A 309 14.86 -1.80 14.34
N ASP A 310 14.38 -0.57 14.34
CA ASP A 310 13.51 -0.07 13.27
C ASP A 310 14.29 0.15 11.97
N ALA A 311 15.56 0.60 12.08
CA ALA A 311 16.47 0.75 10.96
C ALA A 311 16.75 -0.59 10.28
N TRP A 312 16.97 -1.66 11.06
CA TRP A 312 17.06 -3.03 10.57
C TRP A 312 15.85 -3.43 9.72
N PHE A 313 14.64 -3.25 10.26
CA PHE A 313 13.42 -3.63 9.54
C PHE A 313 13.21 -2.81 8.28
N ASP A 314 13.45 -1.50 8.29
CA ASP A 314 13.33 -0.68 7.09
C ASP A 314 14.39 -1.06 6.04
N ALA A 315 15.64 -1.35 6.41
CA ALA A 315 16.66 -1.84 5.47
C ALA A 315 16.30 -3.24 4.91
N GLN A 316 15.88 -4.16 5.77
CA GLN A 316 15.42 -5.50 5.38
C GLN A 316 14.28 -5.45 4.36
N ARG A 317 13.31 -4.55 4.52
CA ARG A 317 12.21 -4.40 3.57
C ARG A 317 12.66 -4.11 2.14
N ILE A 318 13.78 -3.39 2.01
CA ILE A 318 14.33 -2.91 0.73
C ILE A 318 15.26 -3.96 0.12
N CYS A 319 16.06 -4.66 0.94
CA CYS A 319 17.01 -5.66 0.45
C CYS A 319 16.42 -7.07 0.28
N ARG A 320 15.34 -7.43 0.98
CA ARG A 320 14.77 -8.78 0.91
C ARG A 320 14.35 -9.15 -0.51
N GLY A 321 14.67 -10.38 -0.92
CA GLY A 321 14.49 -10.91 -2.27
C GLY A 321 15.51 -10.41 -3.31
N GLY A 322 16.07 -9.22 -3.13
CA GLY A 322 17.12 -8.65 -3.99
C GLY A 322 18.54 -9.02 -3.55
N LEU A 323 19.52 -8.23 -3.99
CA LEU A 323 20.91 -8.33 -3.54
C LEU A 323 21.13 -7.49 -2.27
N ILE A 324 21.83 -8.08 -1.30
CA ILE A 324 22.13 -7.43 0.00
C ILE A 324 23.34 -6.51 -0.13
N GLU A 325 24.21 -6.80 -1.10
CA GLU A 325 25.40 -6.04 -1.49
C GLU A 325 25.09 -4.79 -2.33
N GLY A 326 23.80 -4.49 -2.57
CA GLY A 326 23.36 -3.33 -3.33
C GLY A 326 23.19 -3.55 -4.84
N GLY A 327 22.65 -2.53 -5.51
CA GLY A 327 22.47 -2.46 -6.96
C GLY A 327 21.28 -3.25 -7.53
N ALA A 328 20.49 -3.92 -6.69
CA ALA A 328 19.32 -4.69 -7.09
C ALA A 328 18.28 -4.89 -5.93
N PRO A 329 17.64 -3.82 -5.42
CA PRO A 329 16.69 -3.92 -4.30
C PRO A 329 15.28 -4.40 -4.71
N PHE A 330 14.46 -4.70 -3.72
CA PHE A 330 13.02 -4.84 -3.87
C PHE A 330 12.34 -3.45 -3.96
N THR A 331 11.61 -3.20 -5.04
CA THR A 331 11.12 -1.85 -5.36
C THR A 331 9.67 -1.58 -4.96
N LYS A 332 8.94 -2.55 -4.38
CA LYS A 332 7.52 -2.40 -3.98
C LYS A 332 7.26 -1.14 -3.16
N ASP A 333 8.13 -0.81 -2.21
CA ASP A 333 7.91 0.34 -1.33
C ASP A 333 8.08 1.70 -2.03
N ALA A 334 8.61 1.73 -3.27
CA ALA A 334 8.67 2.95 -4.08
C ALA A 334 7.32 3.36 -4.69
N SER A 335 6.36 2.44 -4.84
CA SER A 335 5.11 2.70 -5.57
C SER A 335 3.96 3.25 -4.71
N TYR A 336 4.15 3.39 -3.39
CA TYR A 336 3.08 3.79 -2.47
C TYR A 336 2.55 5.21 -2.76
N LEU A 337 3.47 6.17 -2.97
CA LEU A 337 3.10 7.57 -3.22
C LEU A 337 2.42 7.72 -4.58
N ALA A 338 2.95 7.09 -5.63
CA ALA A 338 2.29 7.02 -6.93
C ALA A 338 0.89 6.42 -6.82
N GLY A 339 0.75 5.27 -6.14
CA GLY A 339 -0.55 4.62 -5.95
C GLY A 339 -1.56 5.53 -5.25
N PHE A 340 -1.13 6.28 -4.22
CA PHE A 340 -1.99 7.28 -3.59
C PHE A 340 -2.42 8.38 -4.57
N CYS A 341 -1.50 8.94 -5.36
CA CYS A 341 -1.81 9.98 -6.34
C CYS A 341 -2.77 9.49 -7.43
N GLU A 342 -2.55 8.30 -7.98
CA GLU A 342 -3.41 7.68 -8.99
C GLU A 342 -4.84 7.47 -8.44
N VAL A 343 -4.96 6.87 -7.25
CA VAL A 343 -6.25 6.64 -6.60
C VAL A 343 -6.93 7.97 -6.28
N TYR A 344 -6.21 8.94 -5.71
CA TYR A 344 -6.78 10.24 -5.37
C TYR A 344 -7.34 10.96 -6.62
N ASN A 345 -6.56 11.00 -7.70
CA ASN A 345 -6.97 11.62 -8.96
C ASN A 345 -8.17 10.91 -9.58
N PHE A 346 -8.16 9.56 -9.57
CA PHE A 346 -9.31 8.78 -10.02
C PHE A 346 -10.57 9.13 -9.22
N LEU A 347 -10.50 9.11 -7.88
CA LEU A 347 -11.64 9.40 -7.01
C LEU A 347 -12.14 10.83 -7.23
N GLN A 348 -11.25 11.81 -7.36
CA GLN A 348 -11.61 13.19 -7.65
C GLN A 348 -12.40 13.31 -8.95
N ILE A 349 -11.97 12.66 -10.03
CA ILE A 349 -12.65 12.67 -11.34
C ILE A 349 -13.99 11.94 -11.24
N ALA A 350 -14.01 10.75 -10.64
CA ALA A 350 -15.19 9.92 -10.56
C ALA A 350 -16.30 10.54 -9.69
N VAL A 351 -15.95 11.14 -8.54
CA VAL A 351 -16.92 11.83 -7.67
C VAL A 351 -17.51 13.06 -8.36
N ARG A 352 -16.67 13.87 -9.04
CA ARG A 352 -17.14 15.02 -9.85
C ARG A 352 -18.08 14.60 -10.97
N GLY A 353 -17.82 13.46 -11.61
CA GLY A 353 -18.67 12.89 -12.65
C GLY A 353 -19.91 12.16 -12.15
N GLY A 354 -20.13 12.08 -10.83
CA GLY A 354 -21.25 11.33 -10.26
C GLY A 354 -21.15 9.81 -10.46
N ALA A 355 -19.96 9.28 -10.74
CA ALA A 355 -19.72 7.88 -11.11
C ALA A 355 -19.67 6.95 -9.89
N ARG A 356 -20.73 6.95 -9.06
CA ARG A 356 -20.79 6.17 -7.81
C ARG A 356 -20.60 4.67 -8.03
N GLU A 357 -21.19 4.13 -9.09
CA GLU A 357 -21.03 2.70 -9.42
C GLU A 357 -19.58 2.34 -9.73
N ALA A 358 -18.81 3.24 -10.36
CA ALA A 358 -17.39 3.01 -10.62
C ALA A 358 -16.57 2.95 -9.31
N LEU A 359 -16.95 3.71 -8.27
CA LEU A 359 -16.33 3.62 -6.96
C LEU A 359 -16.62 2.27 -6.30
N HIS A 360 -17.85 1.77 -6.39
CA HIS A 360 -18.20 0.46 -5.83
C HIS A 360 -17.35 -0.68 -6.41
N LEU A 361 -16.95 -0.59 -7.69
CA LEU A 361 -16.06 -1.59 -8.32
C LEU A 361 -14.70 -1.71 -7.60
N LEU A 362 -14.19 -0.63 -7.00
CA LEU A 362 -12.95 -0.66 -6.21
C LEU A 362 -13.06 -1.55 -4.97
N ALA A 363 -14.27 -1.77 -4.47
CA ALA A 363 -14.54 -2.60 -3.30
C ALA A 363 -14.90 -4.05 -3.67
N CYS A 364 -15.12 -4.40 -4.94
CA CYS A 364 -15.54 -5.77 -5.32
C CYS A 364 -14.48 -6.84 -5.03
N GLY A 365 -13.23 -6.44 -4.85
CA GLY A 365 -12.10 -7.34 -4.67
C GLY A 365 -10.77 -6.59 -4.63
N ARG A 366 -9.66 -7.33 -4.59
CA ARG A 366 -8.34 -6.79 -4.86
C ARG A 366 -8.17 -6.63 -6.36
N ILE A 367 -8.30 -5.40 -6.85
CA ILE A 367 -8.29 -5.06 -8.28
C ILE A 367 -7.18 -4.04 -8.60
N ALA A 368 -6.86 -3.90 -9.89
CA ALA A 368 -6.10 -2.76 -10.39
C ALA A 368 -7.06 -1.69 -10.97
N LEU A 369 -6.70 -0.41 -10.88
CA LEU A 369 -7.51 0.68 -11.46
C LEU A 369 -7.78 0.47 -12.97
N ASP A 370 -6.80 -0.07 -13.69
CA ASP A 370 -6.93 -0.37 -15.13
C ASP A 370 -8.00 -1.42 -15.45
N ASP A 371 -8.49 -2.16 -14.44
CA ASP A 371 -9.55 -3.17 -14.62
C ASP A 371 -10.95 -2.57 -14.60
N LEU A 372 -11.12 -1.30 -14.25
CA LEU A 372 -12.45 -0.74 -13.99
C LEU A 372 -13.40 -0.87 -15.19
N ALA A 373 -12.90 -0.71 -16.41
CA ALA A 373 -13.71 -0.85 -17.62
C ALA A 373 -14.25 -2.27 -17.79
N VAL A 374 -13.38 -3.28 -17.66
CA VAL A 374 -13.78 -4.69 -17.80
C VAL A 374 -14.61 -5.17 -16.61
N LEU A 375 -14.35 -4.68 -15.40
CA LEU A 375 -15.16 -4.99 -14.23
C LEU A 375 -16.58 -4.41 -14.34
N HIS A 376 -16.72 -3.23 -14.93
CA HIS A 376 -18.02 -2.66 -15.25
C HIS A 376 -18.77 -3.53 -16.28
N GLU A 377 -18.08 -4.00 -17.33
CA GLU A 377 -18.67 -4.93 -18.31
C GLU A 377 -19.11 -6.24 -17.64
N LEU A 378 -18.26 -6.84 -16.80
CA LEU A 378 -18.59 -8.06 -16.03
C LEU A 378 -19.78 -7.85 -15.08
N ARG A 379 -19.96 -6.63 -14.57
CA ARG A 379 -21.09 -6.24 -13.71
C ARG A 379 -22.40 -6.22 -14.50
N GLU A 380 -22.41 -5.58 -15.67
CA GLU A 380 -23.58 -5.54 -16.57
C GLU A 380 -23.98 -6.93 -17.07
N LEU A 381 -22.97 -7.78 -17.28
CA LEU A 381 -23.11 -9.18 -17.67
C LEU A 381 -23.59 -10.10 -16.52
N GLY A 382 -23.70 -9.59 -15.29
CA GLY A 382 -24.13 -10.37 -14.12
C GLY A 382 -23.11 -11.39 -13.62
N VAL A 383 -21.85 -11.25 -14.04
CA VAL A 383 -20.73 -12.09 -13.63
C VAL A 383 -20.08 -11.56 -12.35
N LEU A 384 -19.99 -10.24 -12.22
CA LEU A 384 -19.47 -9.55 -11.03
C LEU A 384 -20.64 -9.13 -10.12
N ASP A 385 -20.63 -9.59 -8.87
CA ASP A 385 -21.60 -9.22 -7.85
C ASP A 385 -21.23 -7.88 -7.19
N ALA A 386 -22.19 -7.26 -6.49
CA ALA A 386 -21.95 -5.98 -5.83
C ALA A 386 -21.02 -6.25 -4.64
N PRO A 387 -20.18 -5.29 -4.22
CA PRO A 387 -19.48 -5.44 -2.96
C PRO A 387 -20.50 -5.51 -1.82
N ALA A 388 -20.36 -6.49 -0.93
CA ALA A 388 -21.22 -6.63 0.24
C ALA A 388 -20.81 -5.63 1.34
N LEU A 389 -19.51 -5.35 1.42
CA LEU A 389 -18.90 -4.42 2.36
C LEU A 389 -18.43 -3.18 1.61
N LEU A 390 -18.61 -1.99 2.21
CA LEU A 390 -18.10 -0.73 1.68
C LEU A 390 -17.30 -0.04 2.78
N PRO A 391 -16.13 0.56 2.46
CA PRO A 391 -15.41 1.37 3.44
C PRO A 391 -16.22 2.63 3.78
N ARG A 392 -16.05 3.15 5.00
CA ARG A 392 -16.79 4.30 5.54
C ARG A 392 -16.82 5.49 4.60
N TRP A 393 -15.68 5.85 4.04
CA TRP A 393 -15.54 6.99 3.16
C TRP A 393 -16.37 6.83 1.88
N MET A 394 -16.60 5.59 1.43
CA MET A 394 -17.42 5.31 0.25
C MET A 394 -18.92 5.27 0.58
N ARG A 395 -19.28 4.88 1.81
CA ARG A 395 -20.67 4.95 2.29
C ARG A 395 -21.14 6.39 2.47
N GLU A 396 -20.23 7.27 2.87
CA GLU A 396 -20.45 8.70 3.09
C GLU A 396 -20.26 9.54 1.81
N TRP A 397 -20.95 9.16 0.72
CA TRP A 397 -20.83 9.83 -0.58
C TRP A 397 -21.05 11.35 -0.51
N ASP A 398 -22.03 11.78 0.27
CA ASP A 398 -22.38 13.20 0.43
C ASP A 398 -21.27 14.01 1.14
N ALA A 399 -20.33 13.35 1.82
CA ALA A 399 -19.13 13.97 2.37
C ALA A 399 -17.96 13.98 1.37
N LEU A 400 -17.88 13.00 0.46
CA LEU A 400 -16.84 12.96 -0.58
C LEU A 400 -16.99 14.08 -1.60
N LEU A 401 -18.21 14.38 -2.04
CA LEU A 401 -18.47 15.42 -3.04
C LEU A 401 -17.96 16.81 -2.59
N PRO A 402 -18.34 17.36 -1.43
CA PRO A 402 -17.81 18.64 -0.96
C PRO A 402 -16.30 18.56 -0.69
N TYR A 403 -15.79 17.43 -0.17
CA TYR A 403 -14.35 17.24 0.03
C TYR A 403 -13.56 17.45 -1.27
N PHE A 404 -13.92 16.74 -2.35
CA PHE A 404 -13.24 16.87 -3.64
C PHE A 404 -13.55 18.19 -4.36
N ALA A 405 -14.75 18.75 -4.17
CA ALA A 405 -15.08 20.08 -4.69
C ALA A 405 -14.13 21.14 -4.10
N PHE A 406 -13.95 21.15 -2.77
CA PHE A 406 -13.05 22.11 -2.12
C PHE A 406 -11.59 21.85 -2.43
N THR A 407 -11.08 20.62 -2.31
CA THR A 407 -9.65 20.36 -2.55
C THR A 407 -9.22 20.73 -3.96
N SER A 408 -10.11 20.51 -4.93
CA SER A 408 -9.84 20.89 -6.32
C SER A 408 -9.83 22.40 -6.54
N PHE A 409 -10.79 23.14 -5.97
CA PHE A 409 -10.78 24.60 -6.04
C PHE A 409 -9.54 25.19 -5.36
N LEU A 410 -9.09 24.61 -4.24
CA LEU A 410 -7.87 25.05 -3.55
C LEU A 410 -6.61 24.93 -4.41
N THR A 411 -6.58 24.04 -5.41
CA THR A 411 -5.46 23.96 -6.38
C THR A 411 -5.48 25.07 -7.43
N GLU A 412 -6.62 25.74 -7.63
CA GLU A 412 -6.78 26.87 -8.55
C GLU A 412 -6.42 28.21 -7.90
N ILE A 413 -6.35 28.26 -6.56
CA ILE A 413 -5.97 29.47 -5.83
C ILE A 413 -4.47 29.69 -5.94
N ASP A 414 -4.09 30.83 -6.52
CA ASP A 414 -2.70 31.31 -6.47
C ASP A 414 -2.34 31.78 -5.05
N LEU A 415 -1.68 30.89 -4.32
CA LEU A 415 -1.21 31.17 -2.97
C LEU A 415 -0.18 32.29 -2.92
N GLY A 416 0.54 32.60 -4.00
CA GLY A 416 1.54 33.68 -4.02
C GLY A 416 0.92 35.05 -3.73
N HIS A 417 -0.23 35.35 -4.35
CA HIS A 417 -0.97 36.60 -4.09
C HIS A 417 -1.58 36.67 -2.69
N VAL A 418 -1.95 35.52 -2.13
CA VAL A 418 -2.63 35.41 -0.84
C VAL A 418 -1.63 35.38 0.32
N GLN A 419 -0.42 34.87 0.09
CA GLN A 419 0.63 34.69 1.07
C GLN A 419 1.10 36.01 1.68
N GLU A 420 1.27 37.06 0.87
CA GLU A 420 1.74 38.37 1.37
C GLU A 420 0.75 39.02 2.35
N ARG A 421 -0.56 38.85 2.12
CA ARG A 421 -1.58 39.32 3.04
C ARG A 421 -1.52 38.57 4.37
N TYR A 422 -1.45 37.24 4.33
CA TYR A 422 -1.45 36.44 5.56
C TYR A 422 -0.12 36.49 6.30
N ARG A 423 1.01 36.64 5.60
CA ARG A 423 2.31 36.87 6.21
C ARG A 423 2.29 38.16 7.04
N ARG A 424 1.78 39.27 6.49
CA ARG A 424 1.61 40.52 7.24
C ARG A 424 0.74 40.35 8.49
N LEU A 425 -0.35 39.58 8.41
CA LEU A 425 -1.20 39.27 9.56
C LEU A 425 -0.49 38.42 10.62
N LEU A 426 0.26 37.41 10.21
CA LEU A 426 1.01 36.54 11.12
C LEU A 426 2.20 37.27 11.78
N ASP A 427 2.88 38.13 11.03
CA ASP A 427 3.97 38.97 11.53
C ASP A 427 3.44 39.98 12.57
N ALA A 428 2.31 40.63 12.30
CA ALA A 428 1.64 41.51 13.28
C ALA A 428 1.23 40.75 14.56
N ALA A 429 0.66 39.55 14.43
CA ALA A 429 0.27 38.73 15.58
C ALA A 429 1.45 38.16 16.38
N ARG A 430 2.67 38.17 15.81
CA ARG A 430 3.91 37.81 16.51
C ARG A 430 4.44 38.97 17.36
N LEU A 431 4.37 40.20 16.83
CA LEU A 431 4.84 41.42 17.52
C LEU A 431 4.04 41.67 18.81
N ASP A 432 2.72 41.45 18.80
CA ASP A 432 1.85 41.58 19.99
C ASP A 432 2.21 40.60 21.15
N ARG A 433 3.02 39.56 20.90
CA ARG A 433 3.46 38.60 21.92
C ARG A 433 4.85 38.88 22.48
N GLU A 434 5.61 39.79 21.87
CA GLU A 434 6.93 40.21 22.37
C GLU A 434 6.84 41.50 23.20
N GLU A 435 5.75 42.26 23.06
CA GLU A 435 5.45 43.48 23.85
C GLU A 435 4.54 43.25 25.07
N ALA A 436 4.09 42.01 25.33
CA ALA A 436 3.31 41.60 26.50
C ALA A 436 4.06 40.54 27.32
#